data_AF-A0A9D9X349-F1
#
_entry.id   AF-A0A9D9X349-F1
#
_cell.length_a   1.000
_cell.length_b   1.000
_cell.length_c   1.000
_cell.angle_alpha   90.00
_cell.angle_beta   90.00
_cell.angle_gamma   90.00
#
_symmetry.space_group_name_H-M   'P 1'
#
loop_
_entity.id
_entity.type
_entity.pdbx_description
1 polymer ?
#
loop_
_entity_poly.entity_id
_entity_poly.type
_entity_poly.pdbx_seq_one_letter_code
_entity_poly.pdbx_strand_id
1 'polypeptide(L)'
;MTSVGYHEPLTELSEATRDMHRAIVSLMEELEAVDWYNQRADACKDPELRAILAHNRDEEKEHAAMVLEWIRRKDAVFSKELKEFLFTDKPIAHE
;
A
#
# COMPACT_ATOMS: atom_id res chain seq x y z
N MET A 1 -3.35 -17.07 -6.94
CA MET A 1 -2.97 -16.42 -8.21
C MET A 1 -2.93 -14.94 -7.93
N THR A 2 -1.74 -14.36 -7.84
CA THR A 2 -1.61 -12.91 -7.71
C THR A 2 -2.14 -12.28 -8.99
N SER A 3 -3.00 -11.29 -8.82
CA SER A 3 -3.72 -10.63 -9.88
C SER A 3 -2.83 -9.51 -10.48
N VAL A 4 -1.60 -9.86 -10.88
CA VAL A 4 -0.47 -8.94 -11.16
C VAL A 4 -0.69 -8.06 -12.41
N GLY A 5 -1.88 -8.06 -13.00
CA GLY A 5 -2.16 -7.29 -14.20
C GLY A 5 -3.63 -6.92 -14.35
N TYR A 6 -3.94 -6.28 -15.47
CA TYR A 6 -5.29 -5.90 -15.82
C TYR A 6 -6.21 -7.12 -15.99
N HIS A 7 -7.43 -7.01 -15.51
CA HIS A 7 -8.45 -8.07 -15.65
C HIS A 7 -9.33 -7.89 -16.88
N GLU A 8 -9.20 -6.74 -17.54
CA GLU A 8 -9.91 -6.37 -18.76
C GLU A 8 -8.91 -5.90 -19.82
N PRO A 9 -9.25 -5.98 -21.12
CA PRO A 9 -8.41 -5.46 -22.18
C PRO A 9 -8.07 -3.98 -21.99
N LEU A 10 -6.79 -3.63 -22.16
CA LEU A 10 -6.30 -2.24 -22.00
C LEU A 10 -7.05 -1.22 -22.87
N THR A 11 -7.53 -1.64 -24.04
CA THR A 11 -8.28 -0.81 -24.99
C THR A 11 -9.68 -0.45 -24.50
N GLU A 12 -10.20 -1.17 -23.50
CA GLU A 12 -11.51 -0.93 -22.88
C GLU A 12 -11.41 -0.09 -21.60
N LEU A 13 -10.18 0.20 -21.15
CA LEU A 13 -9.94 0.95 -19.92
C LEU A 13 -9.61 2.41 -20.23
N SER A 14 -10.30 3.31 -19.52
CA SER A 14 -9.97 4.74 -19.56
C SER A 14 -8.56 4.99 -19.02
N GLU A 15 -7.94 6.11 -19.43
CA GLU A 15 -6.65 6.54 -18.88
C GLU A 15 -6.69 6.69 -17.36
N ALA A 16 -7.76 7.29 -16.83
CA ALA A 16 -7.95 7.48 -15.39
C ALA A 16 -8.02 6.12 -14.64
N THR A 17 -8.71 5.13 -15.20
CA THR A 17 -8.76 3.77 -14.62
C THR A 17 -7.39 3.12 -14.62
N ARG A 18 -6.63 3.28 -15.70
CA ARG A 18 -5.27 2.74 -15.80
C ARG A 18 -4.32 3.43 -14.83
N ASP A 19 -4.44 4.73 -14.62
CA ASP A 19 -3.63 5.47 -13.64
C ASP A 19 -3.97 5.05 -12.21
N MET A 20 -5.26 4.88 -11.90
CA MET A 20 -5.69 4.34 -10.61
C MET A 20 -5.19 2.91 -10.40
N HIS A 21 -5.24 2.04 -11.42
CA HIS A 21 -4.67 0.69 -11.33
C HIS A 21 -3.18 0.72 -11.02
N ARG A 22 -2.40 1.59 -11.70
CA ARG A 22 -0.97 1.76 -11.39
C ARG A 22 -0.76 2.13 -9.93
N ALA A 23 -1.50 3.13 -9.43
CA ALA A 23 -1.39 3.56 -8.03
C ALA A 23 -1.76 2.44 -7.04
N ILE A 24 -2.83 1.69 -7.30
CA ILE A 24 -3.26 0.59 -6.43
C ILE A 24 -2.22 -0.54 -6.42
N VAL A 25 -1.72 -0.96 -7.58
CA VAL A 25 -0.70 -2.03 -7.66
C VAL A 25 0.59 -1.59 -6.98
N SER A 26 1.05 -0.36 -7.20
CA SER A 26 2.22 0.15 -6.47
C SER A 26 2.00 0.17 -4.97
N LEU A 27 0.84 0.62 -4.48
CA LEU A 27 0.52 0.57 -3.05
C LEU A 27 0.52 -0.88 -2.51
N MET A 28 0.00 -1.84 -3.29
CA MET A 28 0.02 -3.26 -2.91
C MET A 28 1.46 -3.80 -2.81
N GLU A 29 2.32 -3.44 -3.76
CA GLU A 29 3.74 -3.83 -3.78
C GLU A 29 4.48 -3.27 -2.55
N GLU A 30 4.27 -2.00 -2.20
CA GLU A 30 4.90 -1.41 -1.01
C GLU A 30 4.43 -2.12 0.28
N LEU A 31 3.14 -2.41 0.41
CA LEU A 31 2.60 -3.12 1.57
C LEU A 31 3.12 -4.57 1.66
N GLU A 32 3.31 -5.25 0.52
CA GLU A 32 3.93 -6.58 0.47
C GLU A 32 5.41 -6.51 0.89
N ALA A 33 6.15 -5.50 0.43
CA ALA A 33 7.53 -5.26 0.85
C ALA A 33 7.64 -5.00 2.36
N VAL A 34 6.75 -4.17 2.93
CA VAL A 34 6.68 -3.93 4.38
C VAL A 34 6.50 -5.25 5.14
N ASP A 35 5.54 -6.08 4.74
CA ASP A 35 5.29 -7.38 5.40
C ASP A 35 6.53 -8.29 5.31
N TRP A 36 7.08 -8.48 4.11
CA TRP A 36 8.22 -9.35 3.90
C TRP A 36 9.47 -8.88 4.64
N TYR A 37 9.78 -7.58 4.61
CA TYR A 37 10.91 -7.06 5.37
C TYR A 37 10.71 -7.22 6.87
N ASN A 38 9.48 -7.07 7.37
CA ASN A 38 9.17 -7.27 8.78
C ASN A 38 9.45 -8.73 9.21
N GLN A 39 8.97 -9.71 8.43
CA GLN A 39 9.24 -11.13 8.68
C GLN A 39 10.74 -11.46 8.60
N ARG A 40 11.43 -10.93 7.58
CA ARG A 40 12.88 -11.15 7.39
C ARG A 40 13.69 -10.54 8.53
N ALA A 41 13.37 -9.31 8.95
CA ALA A 41 14.06 -8.64 10.04
C ALA A 41 13.93 -9.41 11.36
N ASP A 42 12.75 -9.95 11.67
CA ASP A 42 12.52 -10.76 12.87
C ASP A 42 13.31 -12.09 12.85
N ALA A 43 13.31 -12.78 11.70
CA ALA A 43 14.03 -14.04 11.53
C ALA A 43 15.56 -13.88 11.41
N CYS A 44 16.05 -12.72 10.94
CA CYS A 44 17.44 -12.49 10.56
C CYS A 44 18.41 -12.60 11.76
N LYS A 45 19.49 -13.36 11.61
CA LYS A 45 20.50 -13.58 12.67
C LYS A 45 21.69 -12.63 12.61
N ASP A 46 21.91 -12.00 11.45
CA ASP A 46 22.97 -11.02 11.26
C ASP A 46 22.46 -9.60 11.61
N PRO A 47 23.13 -8.88 12.54
CA PRO A 47 22.65 -7.58 12.99
C PRO A 47 22.80 -6.47 11.93
N GLU A 48 23.80 -6.54 11.05
CA GLU A 48 24.03 -5.54 10.01
C GLU A 48 22.94 -5.68 8.93
N LEU A 49 22.68 -6.90 8.47
CA LEU A 49 21.58 -7.16 7.55
C LEU A 49 20.22 -6.81 8.18
N ARG A 50 20.00 -7.12 9.46
CA ARG A 50 18.75 -6.75 10.14
C ARG A 50 18.51 -5.24 10.13
N ALA A 51 19.55 -4.44 10.33
CA ALA A 51 19.45 -2.98 10.27
C ALA A 51 19.04 -2.48 8.88
N ILE A 52 19.63 -3.05 7.81
CA ILE A 52 19.27 -2.73 6.42
C ILE A 52 17.80 -3.10 6.14
N LEU A 53 17.37 -4.30 6.53
CA LEU A 53 15.98 -4.75 6.32
C LEU A 53 14.97 -3.88 7.06
N ALA A 54 15.29 -3.46 8.29
CA ALA A 54 14.43 -2.57 9.07
C ALA A 54 14.35 -1.15 8.49
N HIS A 55 15.48 -0.63 8.00
CA HIS A 55 15.54 0.65 7.31
C HIS A 55 14.64 0.64 6.06
N ASN A 56 14.86 -0.32 5.16
CA ASN A 56 14.08 -0.42 3.93
C ASN A 56 12.59 -0.58 4.23
N ARG A 57 12.22 -1.45 5.19
CA ARG A 57 10.82 -1.61 5.64
C ARG A 57 10.16 -0.28 6.02
N ASP A 58 10.90 0.60 6.67
CA ASP A 58 10.34 1.85 7.17
C ASP A 58 10.27 2.92 6.07
N GLU A 59 11.17 2.89 5.07
CA GLU A 59 11.05 3.70 3.84
C GLU A 59 9.83 3.29 3.00
N GLU A 60 9.54 1.99 2.83
CA GLU A 60 8.38 1.58 2.03
C GLU A 60 7.04 2.05 2.63
N LYS A 61 6.98 2.34 3.94
CA LYS A 61 5.80 2.94 4.56
C LYS A 61 5.59 4.39 4.11
N GLU A 62 6.67 5.13 3.85
CA GLU A 62 6.60 6.46 3.24
C GLU A 62 6.07 6.35 1.81
N HIS A 63 6.62 5.45 1.00
CA HIS A 63 6.16 5.20 -0.37
C HIS A 63 4.67 4.85 -0.40
N ALA A 64 4.23 3.92 0.45
CA ALA A 64 2.83 3.55 0.60
C ALA A 64 1.96 4.77 0.97
N ALA A 65 2.39 5.59 1.94
CA ALA A 65 1.65 6.78 2.36
C ALA A 65 1.52 7.83 1.23
N MET A 66 2.59 8.06 0.47
CA MET A 66 2.61 9.00 -0.67
C MET A 66 1.62 8.58 -1.76
N VAL A 67 1.61 7.29 -2.12
CA VAL A 67 0.70 6.74 -3.14
C VAL A 67 -0.74 6.75 -2.64
N LEU A 68 -0.98 6.37 -1.39
CA LEU A 68 -2.30 6.42 -0.76
C LEU A 68 -2.90 7.83 -0.75
N GLU A 69 -2.08 8.86 -0.49
CA GLU A 69 -2.51 10.26 -0.55
C GLU A 69 -2.90 10.68 -1.98
N TRP A 70 -2.18 10.21 -3.00
CA TRP A 70 -2.56 10.45 -4.39
C TRP A 70 -3.93 9.83 -4.71
N ILE A 71 -4.14 8.57 -4.29
CA ILE A 71 -5.43 7.87 -4.45
C ILE A 71 -6.55 8.65 -3.75
N ARG A 72 -6.35 9.08 -2.51
CA ARG A 72 -7.31 9.88 -1.74
C ARG A 72 -7.71 11.18 -2.46
N ARG A 73 -6.79 11.82 -3.17
CA ARG A 73 -7.08 13.05 -3.95
C ARG A 73 -7.89 12.78 -5.22
N LYS A 74 -7.90 11.55 -5.73
CA LYS A 74 -8.54 11.15 -6.99
C LYS A 74 -9.84 10.38 -6.80
N ASP A 75 -10.07 9.79 -5.62
CA ASP A 75 -11.27 9.03 -5.30
C ASP A 75 -12.01 9.65 -4.11
N ALA A 76 -13.19 10.21 -4.39
CA ALA A 76 -14.03 10.87 -3.38
C ALA A 76 -14.58 9.89 -2.33
N VAL A 77 -14.85 8.64 -2.72
CA VAL A 77 -15.33 7.60 -1.81
C VAL A 77 -14.19 7.17 -0.89
N PHE A 78 -13.01 6.90 -1.46
CA PHE A 78 -11.82 6.59 -0.68
C PHE A 78 -11.48 7.70 0.33
N SER A 79 -11.59 8.97 -0.10
CA SER A 79 -11.41 10.15 0.75
C SER A 79 -12.40 10.23 1.91
N LYS A 80 -13.68 9.88 1.68
CA LYS A 80 -14.71 9.84 2.71
C LYS A 80 -14.37 8.78 3.77
N GLU A 81 -14.09 7.55 3.33
CA GLU A 81 -13.81 6.44 4.24
C GLU A 81 -12.51 6.68 5.04
N LEU A 82 -11.45 7.15 4.40
CA LEU A 82 -10.20 7.47 5.13
C LEU A 82 -10.41 8.52 6.22
N LYS A 83 -11.22 9.56 5.98
CA LYS A 83 -11.51 10.58 6.99
C LYS A 83 -12.36 10.06 8.15
N GLU A 84 -13.23 9.09 7.88
CA GLU A 84 -14.08 8.49 8.91
C GLU A 84 -13.28 7.68 9.93
N PHE A 85 -12.23 6.98 9.48
CA PHE A 85 -11.52 6.01 10.30
C PHE A 85 -10.12 6.45 10.75
N LEU A 86 -9.34 7.14 9.90
CA LEU A 86 -7.97 7.51 10.25
C LEU A 86 -7.94 8.56 11.37
N PHE A 87 -6.95 8.43 12.25
CA PHE A 87 -6.70 9.36 13.36
C PHE A 87 -7.86 9.48 14.35
N THR A 88 -8.57 8.37 14.59
CA THR A 88 -9.64 8.27 15.58
C THR A 88 -9.30 7.21 16.64
N ASP A 89 -9.84 7.36 17.85
CA ASP A 89 -9.68 6.40 18.96
C ASP A 89 -10.91 5.48 19.15
N LYS A 90 -11.91 5.59 18.27
CA LYS A 90 -13.13 4.77 18.34
C LYS A 90 -12.84 3.33 17.89
N PRO A 91 -13.61 2.33 18.37
CA PRO A 91 -13.58 0.99 17.77
C PRO A 91 -13.79 1.06 16.26
N ILE A 92 -12.92 0.41 15.49
CA ILE A 92 -12.94 0.49 14.02
C ILE A 92 -14.16 -0.24 13.45
N ALA A 93 -14.51 -1.40 14.01
CA ALA A 93 -15.69 -2.18 13.63
C ALA A 93 -16.76 -2.12 14.73
N HIS A 94 -18.03 -2.17 14.32
CA HIS A 94 -19.15 -2.44 15.22
C HIS A 94 -19.32 -3.96 15.37
N GLU A 95 -19.71 -4.42 16.56
CA GLU A 95 -20.22 -5.79 16.76
C GLU A 95 -21.63 -5.95 16.20
#